data_AF-A0A2G8JQU8-F1
#
_entry.id   AF-A0A2G8JQU8-F1
#
_cell.length_a   1.000
_cell.length_b   1.000
_cell.length_c   1.000
_cell.angle_alpha   90.00
_cell.angle_beta   90.00
_cell.angle_gamma   90.00
#
_symmetry.space_group_name_H-M   'P 1'
#
loop_
_entity.id
_entity.type
_entity.pdbx_description
1 polymer ?
#
loop_
_entity_poly.entity_id
_entity_poly.type
_entity_poly.pdbx_seq_one_letter_code
_entity_poly.pdbx_strand_id
1 'polypeptide(L)'
;MLSSRSHPLLVVTEEPMQISISQLLLEWSSCKVYQGDIVLQSGLCLPTLSTLEKLAVASNLAELTEEDMIGLLNYGVQSRRFKELWFYNCKLPTSISPEMIPETARSRNIKVLWPENASQLELQSGKWKQAEDIQDITELCSNGVIIDNKSSQESQKSTIELLKKASRHDIPILCGLSVLNKVDEDDITLYSGLSLPILTSIEIWHNTEKREK
;
A
#
# COMPACT_ATOMS: atom_id res chain seq x y z
N MET A 1 26.53 44.62 -43.10
CA MET A 1 26.39 43.15 -43.08
C MET A 1 27.50 42.57 -42.21
N LEU A 2 27.23 41.42 -41.56
CA LEU A 2 28.02 40.69 -40.54
C LEU A 2 27.77 41.22 -39.11
N SER A 3 26.63 40.93 -38.47
CA SER A 3 26.17 39.65 -37.85
C SER A 3 26.90 39.34 -36.54
N SER A 4 26.40 39.92 -35.44
CA SER A 4 26.65 39.44 -34.08
C SER A 4 26.08 38.04 -33.93
N ARG A 5 26.95 37.04 -33.76
CA ARG A 5 26.55 35.70 -33.34
C ARG A 5 26.53 35.69 -31.81
N SER A 6 25.33 35.85 -31.24
CA SER A 6 25.08 35.52 -29.84
C SER A 6 25.15 34.00 -29.70
N HIS A 7 26.16 33.50 -28.99
CA HIS A 7 26.20 32.11 -28.57
C HIS A 7 25.17 31.89 -27.45
N PRO A 8 24.25 30.92 -27.56
CA PRO A 8 23.41 30.56 -26.44
C PRO A 8 24.27 29.84 -25.39
N LEU A 9 24.35 30.42 -24.20
CA LEU A 9 24.80 29.74 -22.99
C LEU A 9 23.83 28.60 -22.70
N LEU A 10 24.23 27.37 -22.99
CA LEU A 10 23.61 26.18 -22.45
C LEU A 10 23.87 26.17 -20.94
N VAL A 11 22.90 26.68 -20.17
CA VAL A 11 22.86 26.41 -18.74
C VAL A 11 22.44 24.95 -18.61
N VAL A 12 23.43 24.06 -18.48
CA VAL A 12 23.20 22.72 -17.95
C VAL A 12 22.85 22.93 -16.48
N THR A 13 21.56 23.07 -16.18
CA THR A 13 21.07 22.92 -14.82
C THR A 13 21.22 21.43 -14.50
N GLU A 14 22.32 21.05 -13.88
CA GLU A 14 22.37 19.81 -13.12
C GLU A 14 21.28 19.92 -12.06
N GLU A 15 20.13 19.27 -12.28
CA GLU A 15 19.12 19.19 -11.24
C GLU A 15 19.79 18.50 -10.05
N PRO A 16 19.81 19.14 -8.86
CA PRO A 16 20.44 18.54 -7.69
C PRO A 16 19.82 17.17 -7.47
N MET A 17 20.64 16.14 -7.25
CA MET A 17 20.19 14.76 -6.99
C MET A 17 19.07 14.77 -5.95
N GLN A 18 17.83 14.68 -6.43
CA GLN A 18 16.66 14.79 -5.58
C GLN A 18 16.44 13.42 -4.96
N ILE A 19 16.80 13.29 -3.67
CA ILE A 19 16.64 12.06 -2.90
C ILE A 19 15.16 11.66 -2.95
N SER A 20 14.89 10.47 -3.52
CA SER A 20 13.54 9.93 -3.59
C SER A 20 13.16 9.33 -2.24
N ILE A 21 11.99 9.69 -1.73
CA ILE A 21 11.39 8.97 -0.61
C ILE A 21 10.56 7.86 -1.23
N SER A 22 11.18 6.69 -1.37
CA SER A 22 10.56 5.55 -2.05
C SER A 22 9.29 5.09 -1.34
N GLN A 23 9.27 5.11 -0.01
CA GLN A 23 8.10 4.73 0.78
C GLN A 23 8.07 5.47 2.12
N LEU A 24 6.88 5.92 2.52
CA LEU A 24 6.55 6.33 3.88
C LEU A 24 5.54 5.34 4.45
N LEU A 25 5.84 4.73 5.60
CA LEU A 25 4.91 3.88 6.35
C LEU A 25 4.39 4.67 7.56
N LEU A 26 3.06 4.75 7.69
CA LEU A 26 2.38 5.38 8.81
C LEU A 26 1.60 4.34 9.60
N GLU A 27 1.80 4.31 10.90
CA GLU A 27 0.91 3.62 11.83
C GLU A 27 -0.27 4.55 12.12
N TRP A 28 -1.47 4.15 11.71
CA TRP A 28 -2.67 4.99 11.76
C TRP A 28 -3.03 5.42 13.18
N SER A 29 -2.73 4.59 14.18
CA SER A 29 -2.93 4.97 15.57
C SER A 29 -2.09 6.18 16.01
N SER A 30 -1.05 6.55 15.26
CA SER A 30 -0.14 7.67 15.55
C SER A 30 -0.45 8.97 14.79
N CYS A 31 -1.43 8.98 13.88
CA CYS A 31 -1.74 10.15 13.07
C CYS A 31 -3.23 10.23 12.70
N LYS A 32 -3.60 11.36 12.07
CA LYS A 32 -4.89 11.54 11.41
C LYS A 32 -4.73 12.44 10.22
N VAL A 33 -5.73 12.45 9.35
CA VAL A 33 -5.83 13.40 8.26
C VAL A 33 -6.67 14.60 8.69
N TYR A 34 -6.22 15.81 8.39
CA TYR A 34 -6.99 17.02 8.61
C TYR A 34 -6.70 18.03 7.50
N GLN A 35 -7.75 18.46 6.79
CA GLN A 35 -7.66 19.45 5.70
C GLN A 35 -6.62 19.11 4.60
N GLY A 36 -6.40 17.81 4.33
CA GLY A 36 -5.46 17.34 3.32
C GLY A 36 -4.01 17.20 3.80
N ASP A 37 -3.74 17.51 5.08
CA ASP A 37 -2.46 17.28 5.73
C ASP A 37 -2.52 16.08 6.68
N ILE A 38 -1.37 15.44 6.87
CA ILE A 38 -1.20 14.38 7.87
C ILE A 38 -0.71 15.02 9.16
N VAL A 39 -1.50 14.89 10.22
CA VAL A 39 -1.20 15.43 11.55
C VAL A 39 -0.87 14.27 12.49
N LEU A 40 0.34 14.28 13.04
CA LEU A 40 0.78 13.30 14.02
C LEU A 40 0.07 13.52 15.36
N GLN A 41 0.01 12.49 16.22
CA GLN A 41 -0.54 12.59 17.57
C GLN A 41 0.11 13.68 18.42
N SER A 42 1.38 14.02 18.13
CA SER A 42 2.08 15.13 18.76
C SER A 42 1.52 16.51 18.39
N GLY A 43 0.60 16.59 17.44
CA GLY A 43 0.07 17.82 16.86
C GLY A 43 0.93 18.40 15.73
N LEU A 44 2.07 17.78 15.41
CA LEU A 44 2.92 18.19 14.30
C LEU A 44 2.32 17.76 12.96
N CYS A 45 2.29 18.68 12.01
CA CYS A 45 1.94 18.35 10.63
C CYS A 45 3.16 17.76 9.92
N LEU A 46 2.95 16.67 9.19
CA LEU A 46 3.94 16.11 8.30
C LEU A 46 4.05 17.05 7.08
N PRO A 47 5.25 17.58 6.79
CA PRO A 47 5.43 18.47 5.64
C PRO A 47 5.14 17.72 4.34
N THR A 48 4.80 18.46 3.27
CA THR A 48 4.66 17.90 1.94
C THR A 48 5.98 17.25 1.48
N LEU A 49 5.94 15.94 1.23
CA LEU A 49 7.11 15.19 0.76
C LEU A 49 7.10 15.14 -0.78
N SER A 50 7.71 16.13 -1.44
CA SER A 50 7.64 16.32 -2.90
C SER A 50 8.22 15.18 -3.75
N THR A 51 9.02 14.29 -3.16
CA THR A 51 9.62 13.11 -3.80
C THR A 51 9.02 11.78 -3.34
N LEU A 52 7.92 11.80 -2.58
CA LEU A 52 7.25 10.59 -2.10
C LEU A 52 6.70 9.78 -3.26
N GLU A 53 7.07 8.51 -3.36
CA GLU A 53 6.55 7.59 -4.38
C GLU A 53 5.39 6.73 -3.85
N LYS A 54 5.50 6.28 -2.60
CA LYS A 54 4.52 5.38 -1.99
C LYS A 54 4.19 5.79 -0.57
N LEU A 55 2.91 5.76 -0.24
CA LEU A 55 2.39 5.92 1.10
C LEU A 55 1.75 4.61 1.54
N ALA A 56 2.19 4.07 2.66
CA ALA A 56 1.59 2.89 3.27
C ALA A 56 1.00 3.28 4.62
N VAL A 57 -0.22 2.82 4.90
CA VAL A 57 -0.90 3.02 6.17
C VAL A 57 -1.17 1.66 6.78
N ALA A 58 -0.60 1.41 7.94
CA ALA A 58 -0.88 0.23 8.75
C ALA A 58 -1.76 0.61 9.93
N SER A 59 -2.65 -0.27 10.35
CA SER A 59 -3.50 -0.05 11.51
C SER A 59 -3.74 -1.34 12.27
N ASN A 60 -4.21 -1.24 13.50
CA ASN A 60 -4.68 -2.38 14.30
C ASN A 60 -6.19 -2.60 14.08
N LEU A 61 -6.63 -2.71 12.83
CA LEU A 61 -8.04 -2.87 12.41
C LEU A 61 -8.95 -1.68 12.72
N ALA A 62 -8.35 -0.49 12.87
CA ALA A 62 -9.15 0.73 12.93
C ALA A 62 -9.91 0.92 11.62
N GLU A 63 -11.13 1.44 11.75
CA GLU A 63 -11.94 1.86 10.62
C GLU A 63 -11.42 3.19 10.10
N LEU A 64 -11.03 3.19 8.83
CA LEU A 64 -10.73 4.41 8.10
C LEU A 64 -11.99 4.82 7.38
N THR A 65 -12.35 6.09 7.51
CA THR A 65 -13.49 6.66 6.80
C THR A 65 -13.12 6.95 5.35
N GLU A 66 -14.13 7.24 4.54
CA GLU A 66 -13.92 7.76 3.20
C GLU A 66 -13.10 9.06 3.21
N GLU A 67 -13.39 9.97 4.14
CA GLU A 67 -12.65 11.25 4.28
C GLU A 67 -11.16 11.03 4.58
N ASP A 68 -10.83 10.04 5.42
CA ASP A 68 -9.45 9.67 5.71
C ASP A 68 -8.71 9.22 4.45
N MET A 69 -9.32 8.34 3.66
CA MET A 69 -8.74 7.85 2.41
C MET A 69 -8.55 8.98 1.40
N ILE A 70 -9.55 9.85 1.26
CA ILE A 70 -9.50 11.00 0.35
C ILE A 70 -8.41 11.98 0.77
N GLY A 71 -8.26 12.26 2.06
CA GLY A 71 -7.19 13.15 2.50
C GLY A 71 -5.80 12.53 2.43
N LEU A 72 -5.65 11.20 2.61
CA LEU A 72 -4.39 10.49 2.31
C LEU A 72 -4.02 10.59 0.83
N LEU A 73 -5.00 10.42 -0.08
CA LEU A 73 -4.81 10.63 -1.51
C LEU A 73 -4.42 12.07 -1.80
N ASN A 74 -5.13 13.04 -1.24
CA ASN A 74 -4.83 14.47 -1.40
C ASN A 74 -3.41 14.80 -0.92
N TYR A 75 -2.97 14.24 0.21
CA TYR A 75 -1.59 14.40 0.69
C TYR A 75 -0.58 13.80 -0.31
N GLY A 76 -0.78 12.55 -0.72
CA GLY A 76 0.13 11.84 -1.62
C GLY A 76 0.29 12.53 -2.98
N VAL A 77 -0.81 12.97 -3.60
CA VAL A 77 -0.76 13.58 -4.95
C VAL A 77 -0.05 14.93 -4.99
N GLN A 78 0.21 15.58 -3.84
CA GLN A 78 1.09 16.75 -3.77
C GLN A 78 2.51 16.42 -4.26
N SER A 79 2.94 15.16 -4.13
CA SER A 79 4.14 14.65 -4.78
C SER A 79 3.88 14.31 -6.24
N ARG A 80 4.71 14.85 -7.13
CA ARG A 80 4.70 14.50 -8.57
C ARG A 80 5.20 13.08 -8.83
N ARG A 81 5.87 12.44 -7.86
CA ARG A 81 6.39 11.08 -7.98
C ARG A 81 5.47 10.03 -7.35
N PHE A 82 4.41 10.45 -6.68
CA PHE A 82 3.45 9.55 -6.04
C PHE A 82 2.82 8.59 -7.05
N LYS A 83 2.77 7.32 -6.68
CA LYS A 83 2.29 6.22 -7.52
C LYS A 83 1.30 5.34 -6.77
N GLU A 84 1.53 5.14 -5.47
CA GLU A 84 0.87 4.06 -4.72
C GLU A 84 0.45 4.49 -3.32
N LEU A 85 -0.78 4.11 -2.94
CA LEU A 85 -1.32 4.15 -1.59
C LEU A 85 -1.66 2.73 -1.15
N TRP A 86 -1.08 2.26 -0.06
CA TRP A 86 -1.29 0.91 0.47
C TRP A 86 -1.95 0.96 1.83
N PHE A 87 -2.91 0.08 2.06
CA PHE A 87 -3.56 -0.10 3.35
C PHE A 87 -3.27 -1.51 3.88
N TYR A 88 -2.79 -1.57 5.12
CA TYR A 88 -2.47 -2.80 5.83
C TYR A 88 -3.26 -2.89 7.12
N ASN A 89 -3.91 -4.03 7.36
CA ASN A 89 -4.69 -4.28 8.56
C ASN A 89 -5.70 -3.13 8.89
N CYS A 90 -6.27 -2.51 7.86
CA CYS A 90 -7.29 -1.46 7.97
C CYS A 90 -8.69 -2.04 7.70
N LYS A 91 -9.72 -1.45 8.32
CA LYS A 91 -11.10 -1.61 7.84
C LYS A 91 -11.42 -0.42 6.94
N LEU A 92 -11.58 -0.68 5.64
CA LEU A 92 -11.85 0.33 4.63
C LEU A 92 -13.35 0.36 4.28
N PRO A 93 -13.87 1.51 3.82
CA PRO A 93 -15.24 1.59 3.32
C PRO A 93 -15.43 0.67 2.10
N THR A 94 -16.65 0.17 1.92
CA THR A 94 -17.00 -0.74 0.81
C THR A 94 -16.97 -0.07 -0.57
N SER A 95 -17.07 1.25 -0.60
CA SER A 95 -16.87 2.09 -1.78
C SER A 95 -16.52 3.52 -1.35
N ILE A 96 -15.99 4.29 -2.29
CA ILE A 96 -15.72 5.72 -2.17
C ILE A 96 -16.57 6.43 -3.22
N SER A 97 -17.09 7.60 -2.92
CA SER A 97 -17.73 8.48 -3.89
C SER A 97 -16.70 8.93 -4.94
N PRO A 98 -16.87 8.60 -6.23
CA PRO A 98 -15.91 8.97 -7.28
C PRO A 98 -15.65 10.47 -7.36
N GLU A 99 -16.66 11.29 -7.09
CA GLU A 99 -16.59 12.74 -7.05
C GLU A 99 -15.65 13.30 -5.97
N MET A 100 -15.44 12.55 -4.88
CA MET A 100 -14.53 12.92 -3.79
C MET A 100 -13.07 12.55 -4.09
N ILE A 101 -12.85 11.60 -5.01
CA ILE A 101 -11.51 11.18 -5.41
C ILE A 101 -10.80 12.36 -6.11
N PRO A 102 -9.53 12.66 -5.80
CA PRO A 102 -8.81 13.75 -6.47
C PRO A 102 -8.64 13.49 -7.97
N GLU A 103 -8.92 14.48 -8.82
CA GLU A 103 -8.73 14.38 -10.28
C GLU A 103 -7.27 14.05 -10.64
N THR A 104 -6.31 14.58 -9.88
CA THR A 104 -4.88 14.25 -10.02
C THR A 104 -4.61 12.77 -9.77
N ALA A 105 -5.32 12.13 -8.83
CA ALA A 105 -5.18 10.71 -8.56
C ALA A 105 -5.70 9.87 -9.74
N ARG A 106 -6.90 10.21 -10.25
CA ARG A 106 -7.50 9.57 -11.43
C ARG A 106 -6.62 9.70 -12.68
N SER A 107 -6.24 10.92 -13.03
CA SER A 107 -5.49 11.21 -14.26
C SER A 107 -4.10 10.58 -14.28
N ARG A 108 -3.44 10.45 -13.12
CA ARG A 108 -2.15 9.76 -12.98
C ARG A 108 -2.28 8.26 -12.74
N ASN A 109 -3.51 7.74 -12.68
CA ASN A 109 -3.80 6.33 -12.39
C ASN A 109 -3.08 5.84 -11.12
N ILE A 110 -3.18 6.63 -10.04
CA ILE A 110 -2.60 6.25 -8.75
C ILE A 110 -3.22 4.94 -8.28
N LYS A 111 -2.37 4.02 -7.82
CA LYS A 111 -2.80 2.71 -7.40
C LYS A 111 -3.12 2.73 -5.92
N VAL A 112 -4.30 2.25 -5.57
CA VAL A 112 -4.76 2.19 -4.17
C VAL A 112 -5.05 0.74 -3.84
N LEU A 113 -4.20 0.15 -3.02
CA LEU A 113 -4.07 -1.30 -2.86
C LEU A 113 -4.48 -1.72 -1.45
N TRP A 114 -5.27 -2.79 -1.37
CA TRP A 114 -5.73 -3.41 -0.13
C TRP A 114 -5.46 -4.93 -0.18
N PRO A 115 -4.23 -5.35 0.16
CA PRO A 115 -3.79 -6.74 0.03
C PRO A 115 -4.59 -7.73 0.85
N GLU A 116 -5.01 -7.38 2.08
CA GLU A 116 -5.77 -8.29 2.95
C GLU A 116 -7.16 -8.62 2.39
N ASN A 117 -7.65 -7.81 1.44
CA ASN A 117 -8.90 -8.06 0.74
C ASN A 117 -8.67 -8.47 -0.72
N ALA A 118 -7.42 -8.74 -1.11
CA ALA A 118 -7.01 -9.09 -2.46
C ALA A 118 -7.57 -8.12 -3.52
N SER A 119 -7.62 -6.82 -3.20
CA SER A 119 -8.36 -5.86 -4.01
C SER A 119 -7.62 -4.54 -4.23
N GLN A 120 -7.97 -3.89 -5.34
CA GLN A 120 -7.52 -2.55 -5.69
C GLN A 120 -8.73 -1.64 -5.90
N LEU A 121 -8.64 -0.38 -5.49
CA LEU A 121 -9.69 0.60 -5.74
C LEU A 121 -9.64 1.06 -7.21
N GLU A 122 -10.76 0.95 -7.91
CA GLU A 122 -10.95 1.58 -9.20
C GLU A 122 -11.31 3.06 -9.01
N LEU A 123 -10.36 3.96 -9.25
CA LEU A 123 -10.55 5.40 -8.99
C LEU A 123 -11.66 6.07 -9.82
N GLN A 124 -12.09 5.44 -10.92
CA GLN A 124 -13.16 5.96 -11.77
C GLN A 124 -14.56 5.64 -11.22
N SER A 125 -14.72 4.46 -10.63
CA SER A 125 -16.00 3.98 -10.11
C SER A 125 -16.10 4.06 -8.59
N GLY A 126 -14.95 4.26 -7.90
CA GLY A 126 -14.85 4.26 -6.45
C GLY A 126 -15.09 2.91 -5.81
N LYS A 127 -15.09 1.81 -6.59
CA LYS A 127 -15.34 0.46 -6.12
C LYS A 127 -14.06 -0.35 -6.02
N TRP A 128 -14.05 -1.32 -5.12
CA TRP A 128 -12.97 -2.30 -5.03
C TRP A 128 -13.12 -3.37 -6.10
N LYS A 129 -12.08 -3.56 -6.89
CA LYS A 129 -11.91 -4.65 -7.86
C LYS A 129 -11.06 -5.74 -7.23
N GLN A 130 -11.53 -6.98 -7.27
CA GLN A 130 -10.76 -8.14 -6.86
C GLN A 130 -9.64 -8.42 -7.86
N ALA A 131 -8.47 -8.80 -7.36
CA ALA A 131 -7.34 -9.22 -8.18
C ALA A 131 -7.60 -10.61 -8.78
N GLU A 132 -7.80 -10.63 -10.09
CA GLU A 132 -8.07 -11.86 -10.85
C GLU A 132 -6.97 -12.15 -11.87
N ASP A 133 -6.37 -11.12 -12.47
CA ASP A 133 -5.29 -11.29 -13.43
C ASP A 133 -3.90 -11.29 -12.77
N ILE A 134 -2.94 -11.86 -13.48
CA ILE A 134 -1.56 -12.04 -13.01
C ILE A 134 -0.91 -10.70 -12.65
N GLN A 135 -1.26 -9.61 -13.32
CA GLN A 135 -0.66 -8.30 -13.08
C GLN A 135 -1.16 -7.72 -11.76
N ASP A 136 -2.47 -7.74 -11.51
CA ASP A 136 -3.08 -7.29 -10.25
C ASP A 136 -2.55 -8.12 -9.06
N ILE A 137 -2.40 -9.44 -9.25
CA ILE A 137 -1.84 -10.34 -8.24
C ILE A 137 -0.36 -10.02 -7.98
N THR A 138 0.44 -9.85 -9.04
CA THR A 138 1.88 -9.51 -8.92
C THR A 138 2.05 -8.21 -8.16
N GLU A 139 1.19 -7.23 -8.45
CA GLU A 139 1.20 -5.93 -7.80
C GLU A 139 0.90 -6.05 -6.30
N LEU A 140 -0.18 -6.73 -5.91
CA LEU A 140 -0.52 -6.91 -4.49
C LEU A 140 0.53 -7.72 -3.72
N CYS A 141 1.26 -8.60 -4.40
CA CYS A 141 2.36 -9.38 -3.82
C CYS A 141 3.74 -8.69 -3.89
N SER A 142 3.85 -7.53 -4.57
CA SER A 142 5.13 -6.81 -4.75
C SER A 142 5.68 -6.20 -3.46
N ASN A 143 4.86 -6.15 -2.40
CA ASN A 143 5.26 -5.78 -1.06
C ASN A 143 4.80 -6.86 -0.05
N GLY A 144 5.14 -6.67 1.22
CA GLY A 144 4.70 -7.56 2.30
C GLY A 144 3.20 -7.80 2.31
N VAL A 145 2.78 -9.05 2.11
CA VAL A 145 1.41 -9.52 2.36
C VAL A 145 1.36 -10.06 3.80
N ILE A 146 0.45 -9.52 4.61
CA ILE A 146 0.34 -9.85 6.03
C ILE A 146 -0.96 -10.60 6.27
N ILE A 147 -0.88 -11.73 6.98
CA ILE A 147 -2.05 -12.38 7.56
C ILE A 147 -1.95 -12.20 9.07
N ASP A 148 -2.96 -11.57 9.67
CA ASP A 148 -3.02 -11.27 11.11
C ASP A 148 -4.16 -12.05 11.79
N ASN A 149 -3.96 -12.55 13.02
CA ASN A 149 -4.98 -13.38 13.71
C ASN A 149 -6.20 -12.58 14.15
N LYS A 150 -6.08 -11.25 14.26
CA LYS A 150 -7.16 -10.33 14.57
C LYS A 150 -7.99 -10.01 13.32
N SER A 151 -7.45 -10.20 12.11
CA SER A 151 -8.20 -9.96 10.87
C SER A 151 -9.43 -10.87 10.77
N SER A 152 -10.46 -10.42 10.05
CA SER A 152 -11.68 -11.21 9.88
C SER A 152 -11.38 -12.50 9.10
N GLN A 153 -12.17 -13.55 9.32
CA GLN A 153 -12.04 -14.78 8.53
C GLN A 153 -12.22 -14.54 7.02
N GLU A 154 -13.01 -13.55 6.63
CA GLU A 154 -13.21 -13.17 5.22
C GLU A 154 -11.93 -12.59 4.62
N SER A 155 -11.29 -11.61 5.29
CA SER A 155 -10.00 -11.06 4.84
C SER A 155 -8.92 -12.14 4.78
N GLN A 156 -8.86 -13.02 5.78
CA GLN A 156 -7.90 -14.14 5.76
C GLN A 156 -8.16 -15.06 4.57
N LYS A 157 -9.41 -15.41 4.26
CA LYS A 157 -9.75 -16.22 3.08
C LYS A 157 -9.33 -15.54 1.78
N SER A 158 -9.62 -14.25 1.61
CA SER A 158 -9.21 -13.48 0.44
C SER A 158 -7.69 -13.45 0.28
N THR A 159 -6.97 -13.22 1.38
CA THR A 159 -5.50 -13.22 1.38
C THR A 159 -4.94 -14.60 1.02
N ILE A 160 -5.49 -15.68 1.61
CA ILE A 160 -5.10 -17.06 1.27
C ILE A 160 -5.35 -17.35 -0.21
N GLU A 161 -6.47 -16.88 -0.76
CA GLU A 161 -6.78 -17.07 -2.18
C GLU A 161 -5.79 -16.31 -3.08
N LEU A 162 -5.47 -15.06 -2.74
CA LEU A 162 -4.44 -14.27 -3.42
C LEU A 162 -3.10 -15.01 -3.43
N LEU A 163 -2.67 -15.50 -2.27
CA LEU A 163 -1.41 -16.25 -2.13
C LEU A 163 -1.41 -17.54 -2.95
N LYS A 164 -2.52 -18.28 -2.98
CA LYS A 164 -2.69 -19.47 -3.83
C LYS A 164 -2.58 -19.12 -5.32
N LYS A 165 -3.20 -18.03 -5.75
CA LYS A 165 -3.10 -17.55 -7.13
C LYS A 165 -1.66 -17.17 -7.47
N ALA A 166 -1.00 -16.40 -6.59
CA ALA A 166 0.39 -16.00 -6.77
C ALA A 166 1.34 -17.20 -6.91
N SER A 167 1.22 -18.19 -6.02
CA SER A 167 2.03 -19.40 -6.04
C SER A 167 1.81 -20.25 -7.31
N ARG A 168 0.58 -20.34 -7.83
CA ARG A 168 0.30 -21.05 -9.09
C ARG A 168 0.97 -20.42 -10.32
N HIS A 169 1.35 -19.16 -10.21
CA HIS A 169 1.98 -18.38 -11.27
C HIS A 169 3.47 -18.10 -10.99
N ASP A 170 4.06 -18.78 -10.01
CA ASP A 170 5.46 -18.59 -9.58
C ASP A 170 5.81 -17.12 -9.25
N ILE A 171 4.82 -16.35 -8.81
CA ILE A 171 5.02 -14.95 -8.40
C ILE A 171 5.75 -14.96 -7.04
N PRO A 172 6.90 -14.27 -6.90
CA PRO A 172 7.58 -14.13 -5.62
C PRO A 172 6.69 -13.40 -4.61
N ILE A 173 6.59 -13.94 -3.40
CA ILE A 173 5.76 -13.35 -2.34
C ILE A 173 6.66 -13.04 -1.14
N LEU A 174 6.71 -11.77 -0.77
CA LEU A 174 7.19 -11.37 0.54
C LEU A 174 6.02 -11.48 1.52
N CYS A 175 6.02 -12.48 2.41
CA CYS A 175 4.91 -12.69 3.34
C CYS A 175 5.36 -12.57 4.80
N GLY A 176 4.65 -11.76 5.57
CA GLY A 176 4.77 -11.71 7.03
C GLY A 176 3.70 -12.60 7.66
N LEU A 177 4.10 -13.73 8.25
CA LEU A 177 3.19 -14.63 8.96
C LEU A 177 3.35 -14.44 10.47
N SER A 178 2.43 -13.72 11.12
CA SER A 178 2.33 -13.62 12.59
C SER A 178 1.36 -14.64 13.20
N VAL A 179 0.87 -15.59 12.39
CA VAL A 179 -0.38 -16.34 12.61
C VAL A 179 -0.25 -17.85 12.66
N LEU A 180 0.98 -18.37 12.71
CA LEU A 180 1.27 -19.79 12.73
C LEU A 180 0.74 -20.43 14.02
N ASN A 181 -0.24 -21.33 13.90
CA ASN A 181 -0.68 -22.18 15.01
C ASN A 181 0.01 -23.55 14.94
N LYS A 182 -0.01 -24.18 13.77
CA LYS A 182 0.63 -25.47 13.52
C LYS A 182 1.16 -25.53 12.09
N VAL A 183 2.30 -26.18 11.92
CA VAL A 183 2.87 -26.51 10.61
C VAL A 183 2.91 -28.03 10.50
N ASP A 184 2.30 -28.57 9.46
CA ASP A 184 2.36 -29.98 9.07
C ASP A 184 3.17 -30.12 7.76
N GLU A 185 3.37 -31.36 7.28
CA GLU A 185 4.25 -31.66 6.14
C GLU A 185 3.82 -30.96 4.83
N ASP A 186 2.51 -30.77 4.64
CA ASP A 186 1.91 -30.21 3.42
C ASP A 186 1.26 -28.83 3.63
N ASP A 187 0.89 -28.49 4.88
CA ASP A 187 -0.02 -27.40 5.20
C ASP A 187 0.38 -26.63 6.47
N ILE A 188 0.11 -25.32 6.46
CA ILE A 188 0.20 -24.40 7.60
C ILE A 188 -1.21 -24.11 8.08
N THR A 189 -1.52 -24.49 9.33
CA THR A 189 -2.79 -24.13 9.97
C THR A 189 -2.66 -22.80 10.72
N LEU A 190 -3.54 -21.86 10.39
CA LEU A 190 -3.69 -20.59 11.09
C LEU A 190 -4.47 -20.75 12.40
N TYR A 191 -4.31 -19.81 13.33
CA TYR A 191 -5.12 -19.78 14.57
C TYR A 191 -6.63 -19.69 14.31
N SER A 192 -7.04 -19.18 13.14
CA SER A 192 -8.44 -19.15 12.71
C SER A 192 -8.99 -20.51 12.27
N GLY A 193 -8.13 -21.54 12.18
CA GLY A 193 -8.47 -22.86 11.66
C GLY A 193 -8.39 -22.98 10.14
N LEU A 194 -8.01 -21.91 9.42
CA LEU A 194 -7.79 -21.94 7.98
C LEU A 194 -6.43 -22.59 7.64
N SER A 195 -6.39 -23.34 6.53
CA SER A 195 -5.15 -23.96 6.03
C SER A 195 -4.56 -23.16 4.85
N LEU A 196 -3.25 -22.92 4.93
CA LEU A 196 -2.38 -22.39 3.89
C LEU A 196 -1.49 -23.53 3.38
N PRO A 197 -1.52 -23.87 2.08
CA PRO A 197 -0.53 -24.81 1.55
C PRO A 197 0.86 -24.21 1.69
N ILE A 198 1.89 -25.04 1.93
CA ILE A 198 3.27 -24.58 1.94
C ILE A 198 3.62 -24.07 0.53
N LEU A 199 3.75 -22.74 0.38
CA LEU A 199 4.06 -22.14 -0.92
C LEU A 199 5.58 -22.08 -1.08
N THR A 200 6.08 -22.64 -2.18
CA THR A 200 7.50 -22.68 -2.54
C THR A 200 8.08 -21.29 -2.88
N SER A 201 7.22 -20.30 -3.12
CA SER A 201 7.58 -18.93 -3.53
C SER A 201 7.56 -17.90 -2.39
N ILE A 202 7.34 -18.32 -1.13
CA ILE A 202 7.34 -17.41 0.02
C ILE A 202 8.77 -17.21 0.54
N GLU A 203 9.23 -15.97 0.59
CA GLU A 203 10.27 -15.55 1.53
C GLU A 203 9.60 -15.07 2.83
N ILE A 204 9.66 -15.89 3.89
CA ILE A 204 9.02 -15.59 5.18
C ILE A 204 9.87 -14.58 5.94
N TRP A 205 9.34 -13.38 6.19
CA TRP A 205 9.91 -12.47 7.18
C TRP A 205 9.38 -12.81 8.57
N HIS A 206 10.21 -13.40 9.42
CA HIS A 206 9.94 -13.55 10.84
C HIS A 206 10.14 -12.20 11.54
N ASN A 207 9.06 -11.55 12.00
CA ASN A 207 9.18 -10.49 13.00
C ASN A 207 9.24 -11.15 14.39
N THR A 208 10.44 -11.29 14.95
CA THR A 208 10.61 -11.69 16.35
C THR A 208 10.29 -10.52 17.27
N GLU A 209 9.01 -10.19 17.45
CA GLU A 209 8.60 -9.47 18.65
C GLU A 209 8.59 -10.45 19.83
N LYS A 210 9.70 -10.47 20.55
CA LYS A 210 9.76 -10.98 21.91
C LYS A 210 8.71 -10.23 22.73
N ARG A 211 7.69 -10.94 23.21
CA ARG A 211 6.91 -10.49 24.37
C ARG A 211 7.84 -10.48 25.58
N GLU A 212 8.32 -9.31 25.97
CA GLU A 212 8.84 -9.11 27.31
C GLU A 212 7.68 -8.86 28.28
N LYS A 213 7.42 -9.90 29.09
CA LYS A 213 6.75 -10.00 30.40
C LYS A 213 5.56 -9.10 30.73
#